data_AF-A0A7S3U759-F1
#
_entry.id   AF-A0A7S3U759-F1
#
_cell.length_a   1.000
_cell.length_b   1.000
_cell.length_c   1.000
_cell.angle_alpha   90.00
_cell.angle_beta   90.00
_cell.angle_gamma   90.00
#
_symmetry.space_group_name_H-M   'P 1'
#
loop_
_entity.id
_entity.type
_entity.pdbx_description
1 polymer ?
#
loop_
_entity_poly.entity_id
_entity_poly.type
_entity_poly.pdbx_seq_one_letter_code
_entity_poly.pdbx_strand_id
1 'polypeptide(L)'
;CIDGAAEVAKSPKLVLERAAILYNLAVAHWSRGMLLPKADVEQIKTAARHFQIASGILDEVATFDVPAELDAKAPLPAELQPECAKALALTMLAQAQECFCDKAQVDGMAVGTRIKLLLGARDAYASASDAIAAAAASTPTATPLKRFKTWAEPPTRASQYKSEARAFWLAANPSPTPGVGLGLALALRAQGAAARAVA
;
A
#
# COMPACT_ATOMS: atom_id res chain seq x y z
N CYS A 1 10.32 -9.35 16.52
CA CYS A 1 10.88 -10.71 16.64
C CYS A 1 11.10 -11.28 15.24
N ILE A 2 12.35 -11.37 14.82
CA ILE A 2 12.79 -11.93 13.54
C ILE A 2 13.42 -13.31 13.78
N ASP A 3 12.78 -14.12 14.63
CA ASP A 3 13.28 -15.44 14.98
C ASP A 3 12.69 -16.48 14.02
N GLY A 4 13.42 -16.70 12.93
CA GLY A 4 13.20 -17.74 11.96
C GLY A 4 14.30 -17.62 10.94
N ALA A 5 15.21 -18.60 10.90
CA ALA A 5 16.35 -18.62 9.99
C ALA A 5 15.90 -18.16 8.60
N ALA A 6 16.42 -17.02 8.14
CA ALA A 6 16.13 -16.53 6.80
C ALA A 6 16.62 -17.61 5.83
N GLU A 7 15.69 -18.26 5.14
CA GLU A 7 16.03 -19.22 4.11
C GLU A 7 16.74 -18.46 3.00
N VAL A 8 18.08 -18.64 2.93
CA VAL A 8 18.90 -17.88 1.99
C VAL A 8 18.78 -18.52 0.62
N ALA A 9 18.09 -17.84 -0.29
CA ALA A 9 18.12 -18.15 -1.71
C ALA A 9 19.57 -18.03 -2.21
N LYS A 10 20.13 -19.14 -2.71
CA LYS A 10 21.44 -19.15 -3.35
C LYS A 10 21.25 -19.62 -4.78
N SER A 11 21.55 -18.75 -5.75
CA SER A 11 21.53 -19.11 -7.17
C SER A 11 22.58 -18.28 -7.90
N PRO A 12 23.36 -18.88 -8.81
CA PRO A 12 24.30 -18.15 -9.65
C PRO A 12 23.62 -17.40 -10.81
N LYS A 13 22.28 -17.43 -10.89
CA LYS A 13 21.53 -16.84 -12.01
C LYS A 13 21.38 -15.32 -11.84
N LEU A 14 21.74 -14.59 -12.90
CA LEU A 14 21.69 -13.12 -12.95
C LEU A 14 20.30 -12.54 -12.64
N VAL A 15 19.22 -13.27 -12.99
CA VAL A 15 17.84 -12.83 -12.75
C VAL A 15 17.54 -12.65 -11.26
N LEU A 16 18.07 -13.51 -10.39
CA LEU A 16 17.87 -13.40 -8.94
C LEU A 16 18.55 -12.16 -8.41
N GLU A 17 19.81 -11.92 -8.79
CA GLU A 17 20.58 -10.74 -8.38
C GLU A 17 19.92 -9.45 -8.89
N ARG A 18 19.46 -9.42 -10.14
CA ARG A 18 18.75 -8.28 -10.71
C ARG A 18 17.45 -8.00 -9.94
N ALA A 19 16.66 -9.03 -9.64
CA ALA A 19 15.42 -8.88 -8.87
C ALA A 19 15.70 -8.36 -7.46
N ALA A 20 16.71 -8.89 -6.78
CA ALA A 20 17.11 -8.47 -5.44
C ALA A 20 17.59 -7.00 -5.41
N ILE A 21 18.40 -6.59 -6.39
CA ILE A 21 18.87 -5.20 -6.50
C ILE A 21 17.69 -4.25 -6.74
N LEU A 22 16.78 -4.59 -7.66
CA LEU A 22 15.60 -3.76 -7.93
C LEU A 22 14.68 -3.69 -6.71
N TYR A 23 14.44 -4.80 -6.03
CA TYR A 23 13.66 -4.82 -4.80
C TYR A 23 14.25 -3.88 -3.75
N ASN A 24 15.56 -3.96 -3.49
CA ASN A 24 16.25 -3.08 -2.54
C ASN A 24 16.19 -1.61 -2.96
N LEU A 25 16.27 -1.32 -4.26
CA LEU A 25 16.09 0.03 -4.78
C LEU A 25 14.67 0.56 -4.53
N ALA A 26 13.64 -0.28 -4.74
CA ALA A 26 12.26 0.08 -4.44
C ALA A 26 12.08 0.40 -2.94
N VAL A 27 12.63 -0.42 -2.05
CA VAL A 27 12.62 -0.19 -0.59
C VAL A 27 13.34 1.10 -0.21
N ALA A 28 14.45 1.44 -0.88
CA ALA A 28 15.15 2.71 -0.67
C ALA A 28 14.32 3.92 -1.12
N HIS A 29 13.55 3.80 -2.20
CA HIS A 29 12.61 4.85 -2.61
C HIS A 29 11.44 4.96 -1.63
N TRP A 30 10.84 3.84 -1.25
CA TRP A 30 9.75 3.79 -0.28
C TRP A 30 10.13 4.43 1.06
N SER A 31 11.28 4.07 1.63
CA SER A 31 11.76 4.63 2.90
C SER A 31 11.99 6.14 2.82
N ARG A 32 12.54 6.65 1.72
CA ARG A 32 12.66 8.11 1.48
C ARG A 32 11.29 8.79 1.45
N GLY A 33 10.30 8.19 0.78
CA GLY A 33 8.93 8.70 0.77
C GLY A 33 8.29 8.75 2.15
N MET A 34 8.54 7.73 3.00
CA MET A 34 8.04 7.65 4.37
C MET A 34 8.68 8.67 5.32
N LEU A 35 9.95 9.00 5.12
CA LEU A 35 10.71 9.91 6.00
C LEU A 35 10.50 11.40 5.68
N LEU A 36 9.94 11.73 4.52
CA LEU A 36 9.69 13.11 4.14
C LEU A 36 8.54 13.72 4.96
N PRO A 37 8.73 14.90 5.57
CA PRO A 37 7.66 15.58 6.25
C PRO A 37 6.57 15.99 5.26
N LYS A 38 5.30 15.83 5.65
CA LYS A 38 4.14 16.20 4.82
C LYS A 38 3.59 17.58 5.19
N ALA A 39 4.48 18.51 5.53
CA ALA A 39 4.12 19.87 5.94
C ALA A 39 4.14 20.86 4.78
N ASP A 40 4.98 20.60 3.76
CA ASP A 40 5.15 21.45 2.58
C ASP A 40 4.71 20.74 1.29
N VAL A 41 4.17 21.49 0.34
CA VAL A 41 3.64 20.97 -0.93
C VAL A 41 4.73 20.29 -1.76
N GLU A 42 5.95 20.84 -1.80
CA GLU A 42 7.04 20.24 -2.56
C GLU A 42 7.51 18.93 -1.94
N GLN A 43 7.53 18.84 -0.60
CA GLN A 43 7.84 17.60 0.10
C GLN A 43 6.78 16.52 -0.14
N ILE A 44 5.49 16.90 -0.13
CA ILE A 44 4.39 15.97 -0.43
C ILE A 44 4.50 15.43 -1.87
N LYS A 45 4.78 16.30 -2.86
CA LYS A 45 5.02 15.89 -4.25
C LYS A 45 6.22 14.95 -4.37
N THR A 46 7.29 15.26 -3.66
CA THR A 46 8.52 14.45 -3.65
C THR A 46 8.26 13.07 -3.04
N ALA A 47 7.52 12.99 -1.94
CA ALA A 47 7.11 11.73 -1.34
C ALA A 47 6.24 10.91 -2.30
N ALA A 48 5.24 11.53 -2.94
CA ALA A 48 4.41 10.88 -3.94
C ALA A 48 5.24 10.30 -5.11
N ARG A 49 6.21 11.06 -5.61
CA ARG A 49 7.13 10.60 -6.67
C ARG A 49 7.96 9.41 -6.21
N HIS A 50 8.49 9.42 -4.99
CA HIS A 50 9.24 8.28 -4.46
C HIS A 50 8.39 7.00 -4.40
N PHE A 51 7.14 7.10 -3.94
CA PHE A 51 6.22 5.97 -3.93
C PHE A 51 5.87 5.46 -5.34
N GLN A 52 5.66 6.36 -6.29
CA GLN A 52 5.42 5.99 -7.69
C GLN A 52 6.63 5.28 -8.33
N ILE A 53 7.85 5.75 -8.04
CA ILE A 53 9.08 5.09 -8.51
C ILE A 53 9.20 3.70 -7.88
N ALA A 54 8.98 3.57 -6.57
CA ALA A 54 9.00 2.27 -5.89
C ALA A 54 7.96 1.30 -6.48
N SER A 55 6.75 1.79 -6.77
CA SER A 55 5.69 1.02 -7.43
C SER A 55 6.12 0.49 -8.80
N GLY A 56 6.67 1.36 -9.66
CA GLY A 56 7.14 0.96 -11.00
C GLY A 56 8.30 -0.04 -10.96
N ILE A 57 9.22 0.10 -10.01
CA ILE A 57 10.32 -0.86 -9.85
C ILE A 57 9.79 -2.23 -9.40
N LEU A 58 8.83 -2.27 -8.49
CA LEU A 58 8.21 -3.53 -8.03
C LEU A 58 7.36 -4.19 -9.13
N ASP A 59 6.69 -3.40 -9.96
CA ASP A 59 6.01 -3.90 -11.16
C ASP A 59 6.99 -4.55 -12.13
N GLU A 60 8.17 -3.96 -12.35
CA GLU A 60 9.23 -4.58 -13.16
C GLU A 60 9.73 -5.89 -12.52
N VAL A 61 9.95 -5.93 -11.20
CA VAL A 61 10.36 -7.16 -10.48
C VAL A 61 9.35 -8.28 -10.70
N ALA A 62 8.04 -7.98 -10.71
CA ALA A 62 7.00 -8.97 -10.95
C ALA A 62 7.06 -9.59 -12.36
N THR A 63 7.72 -8.94 -13.33
CA THR A 63 7.85 -9.47 -14.70
C THR A 63 8.97 -10.50 -14.88
N PHE A 64 9.92 -10.58 -13.95
CA PHE A 64 11.11 -11.43 -14.11
C PHE A 64 10.86 -12.92 -13.91
N ASP A 65 9.69 -13.29 -13.39
CA ASP A 65 9.31 -14.67 -13.07
C ASP A 65 10.48 -15.49 -12.49
N VAL A 66 11.09 -14.93 -11.43
CA VAL A 66 12.24 -15.52 -10.74
C VAL A 66 11.98 -16.99 -10.35
N PRO A 67 10.77 -17.40 -9.92
CA PRO A 67 10.48 -18.81 -9.68
C PRO A 67 10.68 -19.72 -10.89
N ALA A 68 10.24 -19.31 -12.09
CA ALA A 68 10.40 -20.11 -13.32
C ALA A 68 11.87 -20.26 -13.72
N GLU A 69 12.67 -19.24 -13.42
CA GLU A 69 14.09 -19.24 -13.68
C GLU A 69 14.92 -19.91 -12.59
N LEU A 70 14.37 -20.30 -11.44
CA LEU A 70 15.13 -20.98 -10.38
C LEU A 70 14.88 -22.50 -10.39
N ASP A 71 15.84 -23.25 -9.86
CA ASP A 71 15.62 -24.68 -9.63
C ASP A 71 14.46 -24.84 -8.64
N ALA A 72 13.50 -25.74 -8.92
CA ALA A 72 12.24 -25.90 -8.18
C ALA A 72 12.37 -26.18 -6.66
N LYS A 73 13.61 -26.36 -6.15
CA LYS A 73 13.94 -26.58 -4.74
C LYS A 73 14.63 -25.38 -4.07
N ALA A 74 14.96 -24.33 -4.81
CA ALA A 74 15.60 -23.15 -4.24
C ALA A 74 14.58 -22.35 -3.43
N PRO A 75 14.84 -22.06 -2.14
CA PRO A 75 13.98 -21.17 -1.39
C PRO A 75 14.04 -19.78 -2.01
N LEU A 76 12.89 -19.11 -2.17
CA LEU A 76 12.79 -17.75 -2.69
C LEU A 76 12.09 -16.87 -1.64
N PRO A 77 12.64 -15.68 -1.31
CA PRO A 77 11.95 -14.73 -0.44
C PRO A 77 10.57 -14.39 -1.01
N ALA A 78 9.58 -14.26 -0.13
CA ALA A 78 8.20 -13.97 -0.53
C ALA A 78 8.13 -12.71 -1.40
N GLU A 79 8.95 -11.72 -1.05
CA GLU A 79 9.01 -10.40 -1.65
C GLU A 79 9.46 -10.41 -3.12
N LEU A 80 10.16 -11.47 -3.54
CA LEU A 80 10.59 -11.68 -4.93
C LEU A 80 9.61 -12.56 -5.72
N GLN A 81 8.53 -13.04 -5.10
CA GLN A 81 7.46 -13.69 -5.83
C GLN A 81 6.65 -12.66 -6.62
N PRO A 82 6.25 -12.97 -7.87
CA PRO A 82 5.53 -12.03 -8.73
C PRO A 82 4.28 -11.42 -8.09
N GLU A 83 3.49 -12.25 -7.40
CA GLU A 83 2.23 -11.84 -6.77
C GLU A 83 2.48 -10.89 -5.58
N CYS A 84 3.53 -11.16 -4.79
CA CYS A 84 3.94 -10.30 -3.69
C CYS A 84 4.53 -8.98 -4.18
N ALA A 85 5.41 -9.02 -5.18
CA ALA A 85 5.96 -7.82 -5.80
C ALA A 85 4.83 -6.94 -6.37
N LYS A 86 3.84 -7.54 -7.04
CA LYS A 86 2.67 -6.82 -7.56
C LYS A 86 1.79 -6.25 -6.45
N ALA A 87 1.54 -7.02 -5.39
CA ALA A 87 0.79 -6.54 -4.23
C ALA A 87 1.48 -5.36 -3.54
N LEU A 88 2.80 -5.42 -3.37
CA LEU A 88 3.60 -4.31 -2.85
C LEU A 88 3.57 -3.09 -3.77
N ALA A 89 3.64 -3.28 -5.08
CA ALA A 89 3.54 -2.20 -6.06
C ALA A 89 2.21 -1.43 -5.93
N LEU A 90 1.10 -2.14 -5.71
CA LEU A 90 -0.21 -1.54 -5.44
C LEU A 90 -0.23 -0.79 -4.12
N THR A 91 0.39 -1.32 -3.06
CA THR A 91 0.52 -0.62 -1.78
C THR A 91 1.30 0.69 -1.93
N MET A 92 2.39 0.71 -2.72
CA MET A 92 3.14 1.94 -3.00
C MET A 92 2.27 2.97 -3.75
N LEU A 93 1.46 2.52 -4.70
CA LEU A 93 0.56 3.40 -5.45
C LEU A 93 -0.53 4.00 -4.54
N ALA A 94 -1.06 3.21 -3.60
CA ALA A 94 -2.01 3.69 -2.60
C ALA A 94 -1.38 4.75 -1.67
N GLN A 95 -0.13 4.57 -1.26
CA GLN A 95 0.62 5.57 -0.49
C GLN A 95 0.86 6.87 -1.29
N ALA A 96 1.11 6.77 -2.61
CA ALA A 96 1.18 7.94 -3.48
C ALA A 96 -0.17 8.68 -3.55
N GLN A 97 -1.29 7.93 -3.59
CA GLN A 97 -2.63 8.51 -3.58
C GLN A 97 -2.94 9.26 -2.27
N GLU A 98 -2.46 8.77 -1.12
CA GLU A 98 -2.56 9.51 0.14
C GLU A 98 -1.80 10.83 0.12
N CYS A 99 -0.61 10.87 -0.52
CA CYS A 99 0.11 12.14 -0.68
C CYS A 99 -0.72 13.15 -1.49
N PHE A 100 -1.47 12.73 -2.51
CA PHE A 100 -2.39 13.63 -3.21
C PHE A 100 -3.56 14.11 -2.33
N CYS A 101 -4.03 13.28 -1.39
CA CYS A 101 -5.03 13.69 -0.40
C CYS A 101 -4.47 14.77 0.54
N ASP A 102 -3.26 14.57 1.04
CA ASP A 102 -2.59 15.51 1.93
C ASP A 102 -2.30 16.83 1.19
N LYS A 103 -1.86 16.77 -0.08
CA LYS A 103 -1.68 17.94 -0.94
C LYS A 103 -2.99 18.71 -1.13
N ALA A 104 -4.08 18.03 -1.45
CA ALA A 104 -5.38 18.66 -1.66
C ALA A 104 -5.91 19.36 -0.38
N GLN A 105 -5.53 18.86 0.79
CA GLN A 105 -5.79 19.51 2.06
C GLN A 105 -4.96 20.78 2.23
N VAL A 106 -3.66 20.73 1.96
CA VAL A 106 -2.76 21.90 2.03
C VAL A 106 -3.15 22.99 1.04
N ASP A 107 -3.52 22.61 -0.18
CA ASP A 107 -3.95 23.54 -1.23
C ASP A 107 -5.34 24.15 -0.98
N GLY A 108 -6.05 23.75 0.09
CA GLY A 108 -7.38 24.26 0.40
C GLY A 108 -8.46 23.89 -0.63
N MET A 109 -8.32 22.74 -1.31
CA MET A 109 -9.26 22.33 -2.36
C MET A 109 -10.69 22.15 -1.81
N ALA A 110 -11.68 22.27 -2.71
CA ALA A 110 -13.08 22.06 -2.38
C ALA A 110 -13.33 20.71 -1.67
N VAL A 111 -14.25 20.71 -0.69
CA VAL A 111 -14.58 19.52 0.13
C VAL A 111 -14.94 18.32 -0.74
N GLY A 112 -15.77 18.53 -1.78
CA GLY A 112 -16.14 17.47 -2.72
C GLY A 112 -14.95 16.82 -3.43
N THR A 113 -13.94 17.60 -3.81
CA THR A 113 -12.71 17.07 -4.43
C THR A 113 -11.88 16.28 -3.43
N ARG A 114 -11.72 16.79 -2.20
CA ARG A 114 -11.01 16.07 -1.13
C ARG A 114 -11.68 14.74 -0.79
N ILE A 115 -13.01 14.69 -0.72
CA ILE A 115 -13.77 13.45 -0.51
C ILE A 115 -13.48 12.44 -1.62
N LYS A 116 -13.54 12.86 -2.90
CA LYS A 116 -13.25 11.98 -4.04
C LYS A 116 -11.84 11.41 -3.97
N LEU A 117 -10.84 12.22 -3.63
CA LEU A 117 -9.45 11.77 -3.49
C LEU A 117 -9.30 10.73 -2.38
N LEU A 118 -9.93 10.94 -1.23
CA LEU A 118 -9.91 10.01 -0.10
C LEU A 118 -10.62 8.69 -0.42
N LEU A 119 -11.73 8.73 -1.16
CA LEU A 119 -12.39 7.51 -1.66
C LEU A 119 -11.50 6.78 -2.67
N GLY A 120 -10.78 7.51 -3.52
CA GLY A 120 -9.76 6.92 -4.39
C GLY A 120 -8.62 6.25 -3.62
N ALA A 121 -8.15 6.86 -2.52
CA ALA A 121 -7.15 6.25 -1.64
C ALA A 121 -7.67 4.97 -0.97
N ARG A 122 -8.92 4.99 -0.49
CA ARG A 122 -9.61 3.79 0.02
C ARG A 122 -9.61 2.67 -1.03
N ASP A 123 -10.00 2.98 -2.27
CA ASP A 123 -10.07 1.97 -3.33
C ASP A 123 -8.70 1.41 -3.71
N ALA A 124 -7.68 2.27 -3.78
CA ALA A 124 -6.31 1.82 -4.01
C ALA A 124 -5.81 0.87 -2.91
N TYR A 125 -6.08 1.18 -1.63
CA TYR A 125 -5.72 0.28 -0.53
C TYR A 125 -6.56 -1.00 -0.48
N ALA A 126 -7.83 -0.94 -0.89
CA ALA A 126 -8.66 -2.14 -1.02
C ALA A 126 -8.06 -3.09 -2.06
N SER A 127 -7.72 -2.58 -3.26
CA SER A 127 -7.06 -3.37 -4.30
C SER A 127 -5.70 -3.95 -3.84
N ALA A 128 -4.92 -3.18 -3.09
CA ALA A 128 -3.68 -3.67 -2.50
C ALA A 128 -3.92 -4.80 -1.47
N SER A 129 -4.91 -4.65 -0.58
CA SER A 129 -5.28 -5.68 0.40
C SER A 129 -5.77 -6.96 -0.28
N ASP A 130 -6.56 -6.85 -1.34
CA ASP A 130 -7.06 -8.00 -2.10
C ASP A 130 -5.90 -8.72 -2.80
N ALA A 131 -4.96 -7.98 -3.38
CA ALA A 131 -3.75 -8.54 -3.98
C ALA A 131 -2.86 -9.24 -2.95
N ILE A 132 -2.69 -8.69 -1.74
CA ILE A 132 -1.96 -9.33 -0.64
C ILE A 132 -2.66 -10.64 -0.23
N ALA A 133 -3.98 -10.63 -0.13
CA ALA A 133 -4.75 -11.82 0.21
C ALA A 133 -4.65 -12.91 -0.87
N ALA A 134 -4.70 -12.52 -2.15
CA ALA A 134 -4.54 -13.43 -3.28
C ALA A 134 -3.13 -14.03 -3.35
N ALA A 135 -2.09 -13.22 -3.16
CA ALA A 135 -0.70 -13.68 -3.11
C ALA A 135 -0.46 -14.72 -2.01
N ALA A 136 -1.15 -14.60 -0.87
CA ALA A 136 -1.06 -15.60 0.20
C ALA A 136 -1.84 -16.89 -0.07
N ALA A 137 -2.83 -16.86 -0.96
CA ALA A 137 -3.69 -17.99 -1.29
C ALA A 137 -3.13 -18.85 -2.44
N SER A 138 -2.22 -18.32 -3.25
CA SER A 138 -1.72 -18.99 -4.46
C SER A 138 -0.82 -20.21 -4.21
N THR A 139 -0.38 -20.49 -2.97
CA THR A 139 0.61 -21.54 -2.71
C THR A 139 0.23 -22.48 -1.55
N PRO A 140 0.26 -23.81 -1.74
CA PRO A 140 -0.20 -24.80 -0.75
C PRO A 140 0.69 -24.99 0.50
N THR A 141 1.94 -24.50 0.53
CA THR A 141 2.89 -24.85 1.63
C THR A 141 3.92 -23.79 2.02
N ALA A 142 3.95 -22.60 1.42
CA ALA A 142 5.04 -21.64 1.62
C ALA A 142 4.86 -20.74 2.87
N THR A 143 5.59 -21.05 3.95
CA THR A 143 5.80 -20.21 5.14
C THR A 143 6.08 -18.72 4.83
N PRO A 144 6.85 -18.36 3.77
CA PRO A 144 7.15 -16.96 3.44
C PRO A 144 5.92 -16.12 3.08
N LEU A 145 4.98 -16.64 2.28
CA LEU A 145 3.80 -15.89 1.81
C LEU A 145 2.77 -15.65 2.93
N LYS A 146 2.62 -16.62 3.82
CA LYS A 146 1.82 -16.44 5.04
C LYS A 146 2.42 -15.33 5.90
N ARG A 147 3.75 -15.32 6.06
CA ARG A 147 4.46 -14.26 6.77
C ARG A 147 4.24 -12.91 6.07
N PHE A 148 4.35 -12.84 4.76
CA PHE A 148 4.04 -11.64 3.97
C PHE A 148 2.67 -11.06 4.32
N LYS A 149 1.62 -11.87 4.22
CA LYS A 149 0.26 -11.44 4.57
C LYS A 149 0.16 -10.93 6.01
N THR A 150 0.74 -11.64 6.97
CA THR A 150 0.63 -11.27 8.40
C THR A 150 1.19 -9.89 8.71
N TRP A 151 2.23 -9.43 8.02
CA TRP A 151 2.79 -8.09 8.26
C TRP A 151 2.24 -7.02 7.30
N ALA A 152 1.90 -7.37 6.05
CA ALA A 152 1.51 -6.40 5.04
C ALA A 152 0.01 -6.06 5.04
N GLU A 153 -0.86 -7.03 5.29
CA GLU A 153 -2.32 -6.84 5.21
C GLU A 153 -2.87 -5.90 6.30
N PRO A 154 -2.52 -6.05 7.60
CA PRO A 154 -3.08 -5.19 8.65
C PRO A 154 -2.85 -3.68 8.43
N PRO A 155 -1.62 -3.19 8.16
CA PRO A 155 -1.40 -1.75 7.96
C PRO A 155 -2.06 -1.22 6.67
N THR A 156 -2.13 -2.04 5.62
CA THR A 156 -2.79 -1.69 4.35
C THR A 156 -4.30 -1.49 4.58
N ARG A 157 -4.92 -2.44 5.29
CA ARG A 157 -6.34 -2.37 5.66
C ARG A 157 -6.64 -1.23 6.65
N ALA A 158 -5.76 -0.98 7.61
CA ALA A 158 -5.90 0.17 8.50
C ALA A 158 -5.90 1.50 7.72
N SER A 159 -5.03 1.63 6.71
CA SER A 159 -4.95 2.81 5.85
C SER A 159 -6.17 2.98 4.94
N GLN A 160 -6.75 1.87 4.45
CA GLN A 160 -8.05 1.86 3.78
C GLN A 160 -9.14 2.45 4.67
N TYR A 161 -9.30 1.93 5.89
CA TYR A 161 -10.33 2.38 6.82
C TYR A 161 -10.12 3.83 7.29
N LYS A 162 -8.86 4.25 7.47
CA LYS A 162 -8.52 5.64 7.77
C LYS A 162 -8.95 6.59 6.65
N SER A 163 -8.71 6.22 5.39
CA SER A 163 -9.13 7.00 4.22
C SER A 163 -10.66 7.08 4.12
N GLU A 164 -11.34 5.95 4.35
CA GLU A 164 -12.81 5.88 4.41
C GLU A 164 -13.37 6.81 5.51
N ALA A 165 -12.81 6.75 6.72
CA ALA A 165 -13.23 7.56 7.84
C ALA A 165 -13.07 9.06 7.56
N ARG A 166 -11.90 9.48 7.02
CA ARG A 166 -11.66 10.88 6.63
C ARG A 166 -12.67 11.37 5.59
N ALA A 167 -13.00 10.54 4.60
CA ALA A 167 -13.95 10.90 3.55
C ALA A 167 -15.36 11.17 4.10
N PHE A 168 -15.87 10.25 4.94
CA PHE A 168 -17.21 10.41 5.50
C PHE A 168 -17.29 11.50 6.56
N TRP A 169 -16.21 11.72 7.32
CA TRP A 169 -16.14 12.85 8.24
C TRP A 169 -16.23 14.19 7.51
N LEU A 170 -15.50 14.36 6.41
CA LEU A 170 -15.59 15.56 5.58
C LEU A 170 -16.98 15.72 4.93
N ALA A 171 -17.62 14.61 4.54
CA ALA A 171 -18.98 14.65 4.00
C ALA A 171 -20.03 15.07 5.05
N ALA A 172 -19.77 14.81 6.34
CA ALA A 172 -20.66 15.17 7.43
C ALA A 172 -20.57 16.65 7.86
N ASN A 173 -19.45 17.36 7.59
CA ASN A 173 -19.18 18.72 8.11
C ASN A 173 -18.82 19.75 7.00
N PRO A 174 -19.42 20.95 7.03
CA PRO A 174 -20.84 21.23 6.82
C PRO A 174 -21.10 21.37 5.32
N SER A 175 -21.74 20.36 4.72
CA SER A 175 -22.43 20.58 3.46
C SER A 175 -23.62 21.54 3.72
N PRO A 176 -23.97 22.47 2.82
CA PRO A 176 -25.07 23.41 3.02
C PRO A 176 -26.47 22.77 3.03
N THR A 177 -26.59 21.46 2.77
CA THR A 177 -27.88 20.80 2.50
C THR A 177 -28.13 19.39 3.05
N PRO A 178 -27.30 18.71 3.89
CA PRO A 178 -27.72 17.43 4.42
C PRO A 178 -28.70 17.71 5.55
N GLY A 179 -29.94 17.23 5.42
CA GLY A 179 -30.82 17.12 6.58
C GLY A 179 -30.07 16.43 7.73
N VAL A 180 -30.34 16.85 8.97
CA VAL A 180 -29.61 16.41 10.18
C VAL A 180 -29.39 14.88 10.23
N GLY A 181 -30.36 14.10 9.73
CA GLY A 181 -30.25 12.64 9.65
C GLY A 181 -29.14 12.11 8.73
N LEU A 182 -28.93 12.72 7.55
CA LEU A 182 -27.85 12.30 6.63
C LEU A 182 -26.48 12.65 7.22
N GLY A 183 -26.34 13.84 7.80
CA GLY A 183 -25.09 14.25 8.47
C GLY A 183 -24.72 13.30 9.61
N LEU A 184 -25.70 12.93 10.45
CA LEU A 184 -25.52 11.96 11.52
C LEU A 184 -25.12 10.57 10.99
N ALA A 185 -25.79 10.07 9.96
CA ALA A 185 -25.48 8.76 9.36
C ALA A 185 -24.04 8.71 8.82
N LEU A 186 -23.57 9.78 8.17
CA LEU A 186 -22.21 9.88 7.66
C LEU A 186 -21.17 9.94 8.81
N ALA A 187 -21.47 10.68 9.87
CA ALA A 187 -20.61 10.75 11.05
C ALA A 187 -20.49 9.38 11.76
N LEU A 188 -21.59 8.65 11.91
CA LEU A 188 -21.59 7.29 12.47
C LEU A 188 -20.79 6.33 11.60
N ARG A 189 -20.90 6.43 10.27
CA ARG A 189 -20.09 5.64 9.34
C ARG A 189 -18.59 5.98 9.47
N ALA A 190 -18.25 7.25 9.60
CA ALA A 190 -16.87 7.68 9.82
C ALA A 190 -16.31 7.10 11.12
N GLN A 191 -17.09 7.12 12.21
CA GLN A 191 -16.72 6.52 13.49
C GLN A 191 -16.50 5.01 13.37
N GLY A 192 -17.41 4.27 12.72
CA GLY A 192 -17.27 2.83 12.51
C GLY A 192 -16.06 2.46 11.66
N ALA A 193 -15.73 3.26 10.64
CA ALA A 193 -14.50 3.09 9.87
C ALA A 193 -13.25 3.39 10.71
N ALA A 194 -13.25 4.46 11.50
CA ALA A 194 -12.14 4.80 12.40
C ALA A 194 -11.88 3.70 13.44
N ALA A 195 -12.94 3.12 14.02
CA ALA A 195 -12.82 2.01 14.97
C ALA A 195 -12.14 0.78 14.33
N ARG A 196 -12.51 0.44 13.08
CA ARG A 196 -11.89 -0.66 12.32
C ARG A 196 -10.43 -0.38 11.92
N ALA A 197 -10.00 0.88 11.89
CA ALA A 197 -8.62 1.22 11.57
C ALA A 197 -7.65 1.02 12.74
N VAL A 198 -8.16 0.98 13.98
CA VAL A 198 -7.38 0.88 15.23
C VAL A 198 -7.44 -0.53 15.83
N ALA A 199 -8.42 -1.34 15.46
CA ALA A 199 -8.58 -2.73 15.86
C ALA A 199 -7.62 -3.67 15.13
#